data_AF-A0A7S1W3D7-F1
#
_entry.id   AF-A0A7S1W3D7-F1
#
_cell.length_a   1.000
_cell.length_b   1.000
_cell.length_c   1.000
_cell.angle_alpha   90.00
_cell.angle_beta   90.00
_cell.angle_gamma   90.00
#
_symmetry.space_group_name_H-M   'P 1'
#
loop_
_entity.id
_entity.type
_entity.pdbx_description
1 polymer ?
#
loop_
_entity_poly.entity_id
_entity_poly.type
_entity_poly.pdbx_seq_one_letter_code
_entity_poly.pdbx_strand_id
1 'polypeptide(L)'
;TVSVLYCLDRGSGMPAPPFVEPFAPFVSTTTLEDVRRIHDDFSNARDWRQYHTPRNLALALAGEVGEVTELFQWRSDEACANGLQGFTNAQRQAVADELSDVLAYVVRLSTACGIDLGAAYTAKMEQNARKYPADVVRGSAAKYTELRSNARTTEGAATSKASTAKPKGQPAAKRQRAKAAGKKKS
;
A
#
# COMPACT_ATOMS: atom_id res chain seq x y z
N THR A 1 -3.10 28.93 -4.72
CA THR A 1 -2.06 29.48 -5.62
C THR A 1 -1.18 28.31 -5.99
N VAL A 2 -1.32 27.61 -7.12
CA VAL A 2 -1.60 28.03 -8.51
C VAL A 2 -2.65 27.06 -9.09
N SER A 3 -3.93 27.29 -8.80
CA SER A 3 -5.03 26.69 -9.58
C SER A 3 -5.17 27.55 -10.83
N VAL A 4 -4.35 27.26 -11.84
CA VAL A 4 -4.36 27.98 -13.13
C VAL A 4 -5.30 27.24 -14.08
N LEU A 5 -6.50 27.80 -14.15
CA LEU A 5 -7.18 28.15 -15.40
C LEU A 5 -7.58 26.98 -16.32
N TYR A 6 -8.76 26.40 -16.09
CA TYR A 6 -9.59 25.84 -17.16
C TYR A 6 -10.98 26.45 -17.11
N CYS A 7 -11.12 27.66 -17.67
CA CYS A 7 -12.41 28.29 -17.93
C CYS A 7 -12.50 28.87 -19.35
N LEU A 8 -11.93 28.18 -20.36
CA LEU A 8 -12.01 28.63 -21.76
C LEU A 8 -12.55 27.51 -22.67
N ASP A 9 -13.70 27.83 -23.27
CA ASP A 9 -14.25 27.48 -24.58
C ASP A 9 -13.95 26.07 -25.16
N ARG A 10 -15.00 25.26 -25.35
CA ARG A 10 -14.92 23.89 -25.91
C ARG A 10 -14.74 23.91 -27.43
N GLY A 11 -13.53 24.25 -27.90
CA GLY A 11 -13.11 24.13 -29.29
C GLY A 11 -12.74 22.69 -29.69
N SER A 12 -12.95 22.36 -30.97
CA SER A 12 -12.55 21.10 -31.62
C SER A 12 -11.03 20.94 -31.61
N GLY A 13 -10.53 20.02 -30.78
CA GLY A 13 -9.09 19.77 -30.59
C GLY A 13 -8.71 19.27 -29.19
N MET A 14 -9.63 19.33 -28.23
CA MET A 14 -9.40 18.76 -26.90
C MET A 14 -9.32 17.23 -26.96
N PRO A 15 -8.39 16.61 -26.22
CA PRO A 15 -8.34 15.16 -26.09
C PRO A 15 -9.67 14.63 -25.53
N ALA A 16 -10.03 13.40 -25.94
CA ALA A 16 -11.21 12.74 -25.41
C ALA A 16 -11.17 12.72 -23.87
N PRO A 17 -12.32 12.84 -23.19
CA PRO A 17 -12.36 12.87 -21.74
C PRO A 17 -11.70 11.61 -21.15
N PRO A 18 -10.89 11.72 -20.08
CA PRO A 18 -10.02 10.66 -19.59
C PRO A 18 -10.78 9.58 -18.79
N PHE A 19 -12.06 9.38 -19.09
CA PHE A 19 -12.94 8.52 -18.31
C PHE A 19 -13.16 7.17 -19.00
N VAL A 20 -12.83 6.12 -18.28
CA VAL A 20 -13.12 4.73 -18.62
C VAL A 20 -14.03 4.12 -17.55
N GLU A 21 -14.67 2.99 -17.85
CA GLU A 21 -15.43 2.22 -16.86
C GLU A 21 -14.53 1.78 -15.69
N PRO A 22 -15.07 1.62 -14.46
CA PRO A 22 -14.29 1.15 -13.33
C PRO A 22 -13.55 -0.15 -13.64
N PHE A 23 -12.27 -0.21 -13.29
CA PHE A 23 -11.38 -1.35 -13.51
C PHE A 23 -11.08 -1.67 -14.99
N ALA A 24 -11.50 -0.83 -15.93
CA ALA A 24 -11.04 -0.93 -17.31
C ALA A 24 -9.55 -0.55 -17.43
N PRO A 25 -8.83 -1.07 -18.45
CA PRO A 25 -7.44 -0.70 -18.69
C PRO A 25 -7.27 0.81 -18.96
N PHE A 26 -6.15 1.37 -18.51
CA PHE A 26 -5.71 2.71 -18.90
C PHE A 26 -5.05 2.71 -20.27
N VAL A 27 -4.83 3.91 -20.82
CA VAL A 27 -4.02 4.07 -22.03
C VAL A 27 -2.61 3.51 -21.83
N SER A 28 -2.10 2.79 -22.81
CA SER A 28 -0.76 2.19 -22.78
C SER A 28 0.33 3.10 -23.37
N THR A 29 -0.04 4.29 -23.83
CA THR A 29 0.82 5.19 -24.60
C THR A 29 1.63 6.16 -23.74
N THR A 30 1.16 6.47 -22.52
CA THR A 30 1.81 7.46 -21.64
C THR A 30 2.53 6.74 -20.51
N THR A 31 3.85 6.67 -20.59
CA THR A 31 4.70 6.04 -19.58
C THR A 31 5.07 7.01 -18.45
N LEU A 32 5.63 6.51 -17.35
CA LEU A 32 6.17 7.37 -16.28
C LEU A 32 7.31 8.28 -16.78
N GLU A 33 8.09 7.82 -17.76
CA GLU A 33 9.12 8.64 -18.39
C GLU A 33 8.50 9.76 -19.24
N ASP A 34 7.37 9.50 -19.91
CA ASP A 34 6.64 10.55 -20.62
C ASP A 34 6.10 11.61 -19.67
N VAL A 35 5.50 11.19 -18.54
CA VAL A 35 5.04 12.11 -17.48
C VAL A 35 6.21 12.96 -16.95
N ARG A 36 7.35 12.31 -16.66
CA ARG A 36 8.56 13.00 -16.19
C ARG A 36 9.02 14.04 -17.20
N ARG A 37 9.12 13.66 -18.48
CA ARG A 37 9.60 14.52 -19.57
C ARG A 37 8.65 15.70 -19.80
N ILE A 38 7.35 15.45 -19.93
CA ILE A 38 6.33 16.50 -20.11
C ILE A 38 6.44 17.55 -19.01
N HIS A 39 6.57 17.11 -17.75
CA HIS A 39 6.67 18.03 -16.63
C HIS A 39 8.02 18.77 -16.59
N ASP A 40 9.12 18.09 -16.87
CA ASP A 40 10.45 18.71 -16.89
C ASP A 40 10.53 19.78 -17.99
N ASP A 41 10.03 19.48 -19.19
CA ASP A 41 9.94 20.44 -20.30
C ASP A 41 9.09 21.66 -19.92
N PHE A 42 7.92 21.43 -19.31
CA PHE A 42 7.03 22.49 -18.84
C PHE A 42 7.71 23.41 -17.81
N SER A 43 8.49 22.82 -16.90
CA SER A 43 9.18 23.52 -15.81
C SER A 43 10.42 24.27 -16.29
N ASN A 44 11.20 23.64 -17.17
CA ASN A 44 12.41 24.22 -17.75
C ASN A 44 12.06 25.44 -18.61
N ALA A 45 10.97 25.37 -19.38
CA ALA A 45 10.47 26.50 -20.16
C ALA A 45 10.09 27.73 -19.31
N ARG A 46 9.92 27.56 -18.00
CA ARG A 46 9.54 28.61 -17.03
C ARG A 46 10.64 28.94 -16.02
N ASP A 47 11.81 28.30 -16.14
CA ASP A 47 12.90 28.39 -15.16
C ASP A 47 12.45 28.03 -13.72
N TRP A 48 11.47 27.13 -13.58
CA TRP A 48 10.91 26.76 -12.27
C TRP A 48 11.72 25.68 -11.55
N ARG A 49 12.68 25.05 -12.23
CA ARG A 49 13.51 24.00 -11.67
C ARG A 49 14.27 24.44 -10.42
N GLN A 50 14.59 25.73 -10.29
CA GLN A 50 15.22 26.31 -9.10
C GLN A 50 14.42 26.12 -7.80
N TYR A 51 13.08 25.97 -7.90
CA TYR A 51 12.21 25.77 -6.74
C TYR A 51 12.00 24.29 -6.38
N HIS A 52 12.46 23.36 -7.22
CA HIS A 52 12.21 21.92 -7.13
C HIS A 52 13.16 21.19 -6.17
N THR A 53 13.32 21.71 -4.96
CA THR A 53 14.01 20.95 -3.90
C THR A 53 13.12 19.78 -3.42
N PRO A 54 13.69 18.63 -2.98
CA PRO A 54 12.91 17.50 -2.49
C PRO A 54 11.89 17.88 -1.40
N ARG A 55 12.28 18.77 -0.47
CA ARG A 55 11.38 19.27 0.58
C ARG A 55 10.17 20.02 -0.01
N ASN A 56 10.40 20.93 -0.94
CA ASN A 56 9.32 21.73 -1.53
C ASN A 56 8.35 20.84 -2.32
N LEU A 57 8.89 19.88 -3.09
CA LEU A 57 8.08 18.94 -3.85
C LEU A 57 7.26 18.01 -2.94
N ALA A 58 7.83 17.56 -1.82
CA ALA A 58 7.09 16.76 -0.83
C ALA A 58 5.96 17.55 -0.15
N LEU A 59 6.18 18.84 0.13
CA LEU A 59 5.14 19.72 0.68
C LEU A 59 4.04 19.99 -0.34
N ALA A 60 4.40 20.22 -1.61
CA ALA A 60 3.42 20.39 -2.67
C ALA A 60 2.60 19.11 -2.90
N LEU A 61 3.25 17.93 -2.92
CA LEU A 61 2.56 16.64 -2.97
C LEU A 61 1.53 16.49 -1.85
N ALA A 62 1.88 16.89 -0.62
CA ALA A 62 0.94 16.84 0.51
C ALA A 62 -0.26 17.78 0.30
N GLY A 63 -0.05 18.93 -0.35
CA GLY A 63 -1.11 19.85 -0.78
C GLY A 63 -2.09 19.17 -1.73
N GLU A 64 -1.59 18.60 -2.84
CA GLU A 64 -2.46 17.96 -3.85
C GLU A 64 -3.22 16.75 -3.29
N VAL A 65 -2.60 15.99 -2.38
CA VAL A 65 -3.32 14.94 -1.64
C VAL A 65 -4.45 15.54 -0.80
N GLY A 66 -4.23 16.71 -0.19
CA GLY A 66 -5.26 17.48 0.49
C GLY A 66 -6.41 17.85 -0.45
N GLU A 67 -6.11 18.40 -1.63
CA GLU A 67 -7.12 18.76 -2.64
C GLU A 67 -7.95 17.54 -3.08
N VAL A 68 -7.30 16.38 -3.31
CA VAL A 68 -8.01 15.12 -3.52
C VAL A 68 -8.96 14.82 -2.35
N THR A 69 -8.51 14.90 -1.10
CA THR A 69 -9.36 14.59 0.05
C THR A 69 -10.55 15.54 0.19
N GLU A 70 -10.40 16.82 -0.14
CA GLU A 70 -11.48 17.81 -0.09
C GLU A 70 -12.65 17.46 -1.02
N LEU A 71 -12.38 16.81 -2.15
CA LEU A 71 -13.42 16.37 -3.09
C LEU A 71 -14.34 15.27 -2.51
N PHE A 72 -13.87 14.52 -1.52
CA PHE A 72 -14.57 13.38 -0.93
C PHE A 72 -15.06 13.61 0.52
N GLN A 73 -14.45 14.53 1.27
CA GLN A 73 -14.59 14.63 2.74
C GLN A 73 -16.03 14.73 3.29
N TRP A 74 -16.98 15.30 2.53
CA TRP A 74 -18.38 15.49 2.97
C TRP A 74 -19.39 14.59 2.23
N ARG A 75 -18.91 13.60 1.49
CA ARG A 75 -19.77 12.70 0.69
C ARG A 75 -20.07 11.41 1.45
N SER A 76 -21.25 10.84 1.21
CA SER A 76 -21.58 9.51 1.72
C SER A 76 -20.91 8.41 0.90
N ASP A 77 -20.83 7.21 1.47
CA ASP A 77 -20.27 6.04 0.80
C ASP A 77 -21.03 5.71 -0.49
N GLU A 78 -22.36 5.90 -0.51
CA GLU A 78 -23.19 5.68 -1.70
C GLU A 78 -22.86 6.69 -2.81
N ALA A 79 -22.63 7.95 -2.45
CA ALA A 79 -22.24 8.99 -3.41
C ALA A 79 -20.83 8.73 -3.99
N CYS A 80 -19.98 8.04 -3.22
CA CYS A 80 -18.61 7.66 -3.57
C CYS A 80 -18.49 6.25 -4.18
N ALA A 81 -19.60 5.65 -4.63
CA ALA A 81 -19.59 4.37 -5.33
C ALA A 81 -18.66 4.40 -6.57
N ASN A 82 -18.15 3.22 -6.93
CA ASN A 82 -17.21 3.04 -8.05
C ASN A 82 -17.69 3.75 -9.32
N GLY A 83 -16.77 4.44 -9.99
CA GLY A 83 -17.06 5.23 -11.19
C GLY A 83 -17.57 6.64 -10.93
N LEU A 84 -17.66 7.05 -9.65
CA LEU A 84 -18.09 8.39 -9.23
C LEU A 84 -19.53 8.68 -9.70
N GLN A 85 -20.44 7.71 -9.55
CA GLN A 85 -21.83 7.81 -10.03
C GLN A 85 -22.60 8.97 -9.36
N GLY A 86 -22.25 9.33 -8.12
CA GLY A 86 -22.81 10.47 -7.40
C GLY A 86 -22.14 11.82 -7.71
N PHE A 87 -21.31 11.90 -8.74
CA PHE A 87 -20.55 13.11 -9.09
C PHE A 87 -21.05 13.69 -10.42
N THR A 88 -21.11 15.02 -10.49
CA THR A 88 -21.33 15.70 -11.78
C THR A 88 -20.09 15.57 -12.67
N ASN A 89 -20.24 15.80 -13.99
CA ASN A 89 -19.10 15.77 -14.91
C ASN A 89 -17.97 16.73 -14.51
N ALA A 90 -18.30 17.92 -13.99
CA ALA A 90 -17.30 18.87 -13.51
C ALA A 90 -16.56 18.34 -12.26
N GLN A 91 -17.27 17.68 -11.35
CA GLN A 91 -16.66 17.08 -10.16
C GLN A 91 -15.79 15.87 -10.52
N ARG A 92 -16.21 15.06 -11.49
CA ARG A 92 -15.39 13.95 -12.03
C ARG A 92 -14.11 14.47 -12.68
N GLN A 93 -14.20 15.61 -13.38
CA GLN A 93 -13.02 16.26 -13.95
C GLN A 93 -12.08 16.78 -12.86
N ALA A 94 -12.60 17.45 -11.82
CA ALA A 94 -11.79 17.86 -10.67
C ALA A 94 -11.04 16.68 -10.04
N VAL A 95 -11.71 15.54 -9.83
CA VAL A 95 -11.02 14.33 -9.33
C VAL A 95 -9.91 13.87 -10.28
N ALA A 96 -10.12 13.90 -11.59
CA ALA A 96 -9.10 13.52 -12.56
C ALA A 96 -7.91 14.48 -12.55
N ASP A 97 -8.16 15.79 -12.39
CA ASP A 97 -7.14 16.83 -12.34
C ASP A 97 -6.29 16.67 -11.06
N GLU A 98 -6.90 16.58 -9.88
CA GLU A 98 -6.15 16.44 -8.62
C GLU A 98 -5.37 15.13 -8.53
N LEU A 99 -5.91 14.02 -9.05
CA LEU A 99 -5.15 12.76 -9.15
C LEU A 99 -3.95 12.89 -10.11
N SER A 100 -4.08 13.68 -11.17
CA SER A 100 -2.99 13.95 -12.11
C SER A 100 -1.91 14.81 -11.47
N ASP A 101 -2.28 15.79 -10.66
CA ASP A 101 -1.33 16.63 -9.92
C ASP A 101 -0.56 15.83 -8.86
N VAL A 102 -1.24 14.93 -8.12
CA VAL A 102 -0.56 13.97 -7.22
C VAL A 102 0.47 13.13 -7.98
N LEU A 103 0.10 12.55 -9.13
CA LEU A 103 1.03 11.79 -9.97
C LEU A 103 2.22 12.65 -10.41
N ALA A 104 1.97 13.87 -10.87
CA ALA A 104 3.01 14.79 -11.31
C ALA A 104 4.03 15.07 -10.20
N TYR A 105 3.57 15.35 -8.97
CA TYR A 105 4.49 15.60 -7.85
C TYR A 105 5.23 14.36 -7.37
N VAL A 106 4.61 13.17 -7.40
CA VAL A 106 5.33 11.91 -7.13
C VAL A 106 6.48 11.72 -8.11
N VAL A 107 6.23 11.90 -9.42
CA VAL A 107 7.25 11.76 -10.46
C VAL A 107 8.34 12.83 -10.32
N ARG A 108 7.99 14.09 -10.09
CA ARG A 108 8.97 15.18 -9.86
C ARG A 108 9.82 14.93 -8.63
N LEU A 109 9.21 14.52 -7.52
CA LEU A 109 9.92 14.21 -6.30
C LEU A 109 10.90 13.05 -6.52
N SER A 110 10.48 12.00 -7.23
CA SER A 110 11.38 10.90 -7.58
C SER A 110 12.57 11.39 -8.42
N THR A 111 12.35 12.30 -9.36
CA THR A 111 13.40 12.92 -10.18
C THR A 111 14.37 13.72 -9.33
N ALA A 112 13.87 14.58 -8.44
CA ALA A 112 14.70 15.39 -7.54
C ALA A 112 15.50 14.54 -6.54
N CYS A 113 15.01 13.36 -6.19
CA CYS A 113 15.68 12.39 -5.32
C CYS A 113 16.62 11.42 -6.07
N GLY A 114 16.65 11.45 -7.41
CA GLY A 114 17.43 10.50 -8.21
C GLY A 114 16.90 9.05 -8.15
N ILE A 115 15.58 8.89 -8.06
CA ILE A 115 14.90 7.59 -7.96
C ILE A 115 14.22 7.28 -9.30
N ASP A 116 14.58 6.16 -9.92
CA ASP A 116 13.76 5.57 -10.98
C ASP A 116 12.50 4.98 -10.35
N LEU A 117 11.39 5.71 -10.48
CA LEU A 117 10.12 5.35 -9.86
C LEU A 117 9.55 4.03 -10.41
N GLY A 118 9.72 3.75 -11.70
CA GLY A 118 9.25 2.53 -12.34
C GLY A 118 9.99 1.31 -11.81
N ALA A 119 11.31 1.37 -11.75
CA ALA A 119 12.14 0.32 -11.18
C ALA A 119 11.86 0.12 -9.68
N ALA A 120 11.74 1.24 -8.93
CA ALA A 120 11.45 1.19 -7.49
C ALA A 120 10.09 0.54 -7.19
N TYR A 121 9.05 0.84 -8.00
CA TYR A 121 7.73 0.24 -7.86
C TYR A 121 7.77 -1.27 -8.11
N THR A 122 8.39 -1.72 -9.21
CA THR A 122 8.52 -3.15 -9.54
C THR A 122 9.22 -3.92 -8.43
N ALA A 123 10.38 -3.42 -7.97
CA ALA A 123 11.11 -4.04 -6.85
C ALA A 123 10.27 -4.08 -5.56
N LYS A 124 9.50 -3.03 -5.28
CA LYS A 124 8.60 -2.98 -4.11
C LYS A 124 7.49 -4.01 -4.20
N MET A 125 6.90 -4.21 -5.38
CA MET A 125 5.82 -5.17 -5.59
C MET A 125 6.31 -6.61 -5.47
N GLU A 126 7.51 -6.93 -5.94
CA GLU A 126 8.13 -8.24 -5.70
C GLU A 126 8.34 -8.51 -4.20
N GLN A 127 8.82 -7.51 -3.45
CA GLN A 127 8.96 -7.62 -2.00
C GLN A 127 7.60 -7.79 -1.30
N ASN A 128 6.57 -7.07 -1.76
CA ASN A 128 5.22 -7.19 -1.21
C ASN A 128 4.62 -8.57 -1.47
N ALA A 129 4.80 -9.14 -2.66
CA ALA A 129 4.33 -10.49 -2.99
C ALA A 129 4.95 -11.55 -2.08
N ARG A 130 6.25 -11.42 -1.76
CA ARG A 130 6.92 -12.30 -0.79
C ARG A 130 6.42 -12.11 0.65
N LYS A 131 6.10 -10.86 1.02
CA LYS A 131 5.60 -10.53 2.36
C LYS A 131 4.14 -10.93 2.59
N TYR A 132 3.34 -10.94 1.53
CA TYR A 132 1.91 -11.26 1.55
C TYR A 132 1.55 -12.29 0.47
N PRO A 133 1.90 -13.58 0.68
CA PRO A 133 1.55 -14.64 -0.26
C PRO A 133 0.03 -14.76 -0.42
N ALA A 134 -0.44 -14.86 -1.66
CA ALA A 134 -1.88 -14.80 -1.99
C ALA A 134 -2.68 -15.93 -1.33
N ASP A 135 -2.10 -17.11 -1.18
CA ASP A 135 -2.67 -18.27 -0.50
C ASP A 135 -2.90 -18.05 1.01
N VAL A 136 -2.14 -17.14 1.62
CA VAL A 136 -2.22 -16.83 3.05
C VAL A 136 -3.16 -15.65 3.33
N VAL A 137 -3.22 -14.67 2.43
CA VAL A 137 -3.95 -13.40 2.68
C VAL A 137 -5.27 -13.25 1.92
N ARG A 138 -5.68 -14.27 1.16
CA ARG A 138 -6.91 -14.22 0.36
C ARG A 138 -8.12 -13.84 1.23
N GLY A 139 -8.75 -12.71 0.92
CA GLY A 139 -9.92 -12.21 1.64
C GLY A 139 -9.64 -11.62 3.03
N SER A 140 -8.38 -11.40 3.41
CA SER A 140 -7.99 -10.82 4.69
C SER A 140 -7.12 -9.59 4.51
N ALA A 141 -7.52 -8.47 5.12
CA ALA A 141 -6.72 -7.24 5.20
C ALA A 141 -5.79 -7.22 6.43
N ALA A 142 -5.64 -8.34 7.13
CA ALA A 142 -4.84 -8.43 8.36
C ALA A 142 -3.38 -8.03 8.11
N LYS A 143 -2.80 -7.24 9.03
CA LYS A 143 -1.39 -6.83 8.94
C LYS A 143 -0.49 -8.06 9.11
N TYR A 144 0.66 -8.07 8.43
CA TYR A 144 1.67 -9.15 8.50
C TYR A 144 2.10 -9.55 9.92
N THR A 145 2.06 -8.60 10.86
CA THR A 145 2.32 -8.85 12.28
C THR A 145 1.38 -9.89 12.89
N GLU A 146 0.13 -9.95 12.43
CA GLU A 146 -0.92 -10.87 12.87
C GLU A 146 -0.85 -12.23 12.15
N LEU A 147 -0.39 -12.25 10.89
CA LEU A 147 -0.16 -13.49 10.14
C LEU A 147 0.96 -14.35 10.75
N ARG A 148 2.05 -13.69 11.21
CA ARG A 148 3.18 -14.39 11.85
C ARG A 148 2.88 -14.88 13.27
N SER A 149 1.89 -14.29 13.97
CA SER A 149 1.41 -14.84 15.25
C SER A 149 0.52 -16.06 15.03
N ASN A 150 -0.31 -16.06 14.00
CA ASN A 150 -1.19 -17.20 13.68
C ASN A 150 -0.42 -18.43 13.15
N ALA A 151 0.64 -18.24 12.36
CA ALA A 151 1.49 -19.34 11.92
C ALA A 151 2.24 -20.03 13.09
N ARG A 152 2.69 -19.25 14.08
CA ARG A 152 3.37 -19.78 15.28
C ARG A 152 2.42 -20.51 16.24
N THR A 153 1.16 -20.10 16.33
CA THR A 153 0.15 -20.80 17.14
C THR A 153 -0.31 -22.11 16.47
N THR A 154 -0.37 -22.17 15.14
CA THR A 154 -0.70 -23.42 14.42
C THR A 154 0.43 -24.46 14.49
N GLU A 155 1.70 -24.05 14.43
CA GLU A 155 2.85 -24.97 14.59
C GLU A 155 3.01 -25.48 16.04
N GLY A 156 2.74 -24.63 17.05
CA GLY A 156 2.76 -25.01 18.46
C GLY A 156 1.59 -25.90 18.90
N ALA A 157 0.45 -25.83 18.21
CA ALA A 157 -0.70 -26.70 18.47
C ALA A 157 -0.54 -28.10 17.85
N ALA A 158 0.18 -28.23 16.74
CA ALA A 158 0.45 -29.52 16.09
C ALA A 158 1.47 -30.37 16.86
N THR A 159 2.42 -29.76 17.57
CA THR A 159 3.47 -30.45 18.34
C THR A 159 3.03 -30.91 19.73
N SER A 160 1.86 -30.46 20.25
CA SER A 160 1.37 -30.87 21.59
C SER A 160 0.41 -32.09 21.58
N LYS A 161 -0.06 -32.54 20.41
CA LYS A 161 -1.01 -33.69 20.31
C LYS A 161 -0.36 -35.07 20.16
N ALA A 162 0.97 -35.17 20.12
CA ALA A 162 1.66 -36.46 19.92
C ALA A 162 2.16 -37.15 21.20
N SER A 163 1.91 -36.62 22.40
CA SER A 163 2.41 -37.24 23.64
C SER A 163 1.34 -37.35 24.73
N THR A 164 0.40 -38.29 24.59
CA THR A 164 -0.30 -38.88 25.75
C THR A 164 -1.00 -40.19 25.37
N ALA A 165 -0.24 -41.28 25.24
CA ALA A 165 -0.76 -42.64 25.42
C ALA A 165 -0.18 -43.21 26.72
N LYS A 166 -1.02 -43.29 27.76
CA LYS A 166 -0.69 -43.86 29.08
C LYS A 166 -1.35 -45.25 29.20
N PRO A 167 -0.64 -46.31 29.65
CA PRO A 167 -1.27 -47.59 29.94
C PRO A 167 -1.97 -47.57 31.31
N LYS A 168 -3.06 -48.36 31.41
CA LYS A 168 -3.92 -48.53 32.60
C LYS A 168 -3.26 -49.43 33.67
N GLY A 169 -3.71 -49.24 34.93
CA GLY A 169 -3.20 -49.82 36.19
C GLY A 169 -3.16 -51.34 36.29
N GLN A 170 -2.71 -51.97 37.38
CA GLN A 170 -3.11 -51.82 38.80
C GLN A 170 -2.16 -52.73 39.66
N PRO A 171 -2.42 -53.04 40.96
CA PRO A 171 -1.99 -52.33 42.16
C PRO A 171 -0.96 -53.08 43.05
N ALA A 172 -0.65 -52.43 44.18
CA ALA A 172 0.42 -52.65 45.16
C ALA A 172 0.49 -54.01 45.90
N ALA A 173 1.71 -54.41 46.28
CA ALA A 173 1.97 -55.34 47.38
C ALA A 173 3.29 -55.03 48.15
N LYS A 174 3.12 -54.80 49.46
CA LYS A 174 3.98 -55.15 50.62
C LYS A 174 5.52 -54.97 50.55
N ARG A 175 5.97 -53.89 51.21
CA ARG A 175 6.84 -53.84 52.42
C ARG A 175 7.94 -54.93 52.56
N GLN A 176 9.21 -54.52 52.49
CA GLN A 176 10.31 -55.09 53.28
C GLN A 176 11.37 -54.04 53.63
N ARG A 177 11.91 -54.15 54.84
CA ARG A 177 12.88 -53.26 55.51
C ARG A 177 14.26 -53.92 55.44
N ALA A 178 15.32 -53.19 55.09
CA ALA A 178 16.72 -53.44 55.47
C ALA A 178 17.52 -52.14 55.24
N LYS A 179 17.91 -51.39 56.29
CA LYS A 179 19.18 -51.45 57.05
C LYS A 179 20.48 -51.13 56.26
N ALA A 180 20.97 -49.92 56.53
CA ALA A 180 22.31 -49.59 57.06
C ALA A 180 23.50 -49.27 56.13
N ALA A 181 24.41 -48.47 56.73
CA ALA A 181 25.75 -47.99 56.35
C ALA A 181 25.78 -46.81 55.35
N GLY A 182 26.48 -45.69 55.55
CA GLY A 182 27.49 -45.27 56.54
C GLY A 182 28.70 -44.61 55.82
N LYS A 183 29.32 -43.59 56.45
CA LYS A 183 30.49 -42.73 56.07
C LYS A 183 30.12 -41.48 55.26
N LYS A 184 30.36 -40.21 55.67
CA LYS A 184 31.36 -39.51 56.53
C LYS A 184 32.79 -39.47 55.98
N LYS A 185 33.32 -38.23 55.95
CA LYS A 185 34.66 -37.72 55.56
C LYS A 185 34.78 -37.39 54.06
N SER A 186 35.34 -36.26 53.64
CA SER A 186 36.18 -35.24 54.29
C SER A 186 35.91 -33.86 53.69
#